data_AF-A0A7R7ZU45-F1
#
_entry.id   AF-A0A7R7ZU45-F1
#
_cell.length_a   1.000
_cell.length_b   1.000
_cell.length_c   1.000
_cell.angle_alpha   90.00
_cell.angle_beta   90.00
_cell.angle_gamma   90.00
#
_symmetry.space_group_name_H-M   'P 1'
#
loop_
_entity.id
_entity.type
_entity.pdbx_description
1 polymer ?
#
loop_
_entity_poly.entity_id
_entity_poly.type
_entity_poly.pdbx_seq_one_letter_code
_entity_poly.pdbx_strand_id
1 'polypeptide(L)'
;MSNTEEKQNVLSVGSGPQVNILYSSPVFAVLDPETIKTMANPSNTIFGWGGVKIVKISPEVVVKFGSHVTLHEAKSMVFVDQNTETVPVPKILAYYSYGPIDRDVDDYGSYYDNYIFMSYVEGQRLDKVWDTYDSVTKS
;
A
#
# COMPACT_ATOMS: atom_id res chain seq x y z
N MET A 1 21.61 -31.25 -31.30
CA MET A 1 21.88 -30.55 -30.03
C MET A 1 22.49 -29.21 -30.37
N SER A 2 21.71 -28.13 -30.25
CA SER A 2 22.21 -26.76 -30.34
C SER A 2 21.74 -26.08 -29.06
N ASN A 3 22.69 -25.81 -28.17
CA ASN A 3 22.47 -24.95 -27.01
C ASN A 3 22.39 -23.52 -27.54
N THR A 4 21.20 -22.94 -27.47
CA THR A 4 21.01 -21.50 -27.60
C THR A 4 21.36 -20.89 -26.25
N GLU A 5 22.48 -20.16 -26.18
CA GLU A 5 22.81 -19.34 -25.02
C GLU A 5 21.77 -18.20 -24.91
N GLU A 6 20.94 -18.30 -23.88
CA GLU A 6 20.08 -17.22 -23.42
C GLU A 6 20.96 -16.03 -23.03
N LYS A 7 20.81 -14.95 -23.79
CA LYS A 7 21.45 -13.67 -23.52
C LYS A 7 20.86 -13.10 -22.23
N GLN A 8 21.56 -13.33 -21.12
CA GLN A 8 21.28 -12.68 -19.84
C GLN A 8 21.24 -11.17 -20.06
N ASN A 9 20.05 -10.60 -19.91
CA ASN A 9 19.84 -9.16 -19.96
C ASN A 9 20.40 -8.60 -18.64
N VAL A 10 21.64 -8.12 -18.70
CA VAL A 10 22.34 -7.48 -17.60
C VAL A 10 21.51 -6.28 -17.16
N LEU A 11 20.84 -6.40 -16.01
CA LEU A 11 20.21 -5.28 -15.34
C LEU A 11 21.29 -4.24 -15.05
N SER A 12 21.09 -3.05 -15.62
CA SER A 12 21.94 -1.87 -15.46
C SER A 12 22.11 -1.51 -13.98
N VAL A 13 23.24 -1.90 -13.40
CA VAL A 13 23.72 -1.43 -12.09
C VAL A 13 24.14 0.04 -12.26
N GLY A 14 23.31 0.99 -11.83
CA GLY A 14 23.68 2.41 -11.87
C GLY A 14 22.55 3.45 -11.77
N SER A 15 21.29 3.04 -11.69
CA SER A 15 20.18 3.96 -11.43
C SER A 15 19.68 3.73 -10.01
N GLY A 16 19.49 4.80 -9.22
CA GLY A 16 18.99 4.71 -7.85
C GLY A 16 17.59 4.07 -7.77
N PRO A 17 16.94 4.10 -6.58
CA PRO A 17 15.62 3.51 -6.40
C PRO A 17 14.62 4.00 -7.46
N GLN A 18 13.87 3.08 -8.07
CA GLN A 18 12.90 3.40 -9.12
C GLN A 18 11.48 3.05 -8.70
N VAL A 19 10.52 3.84 -9.20
CA VAL A 19 9.10 3.57 -9.06
C VAL A 19 8.66 2.66 -10.21
N ASN A 20 8.09 1.51 -9.87
CA ASN A 20 7.49 0.57 -10.80
C ASN A 20 5.97 0.48 -10.56
N ILE A 21 5.20 1.24 -11.35
CA ILE A 21 3.74 1.30 -11.24
C ILE A 21 3.14 0.04 -11.86
N LEU A 22 2.42 -0.72 -11.03
CA LEU A 22 1.81 -1.99 -11.45
C LEU A 22 0.33 -1.84 -11.79
N TYR A 23 -0.33 -0.87 -11.15
CA TYR A 23 -1.71 -0.51 -11.43
C TYR A 23 -1.95 0.95 -11.07
N SER A 24 -2.74 1.62 -11.90
CA SER A 24 -3.26 2.96 -11.64
C SER A 24 -4.58 3.12 -12.37
N SER A 25 -5.59 3.59 -11.65
CA SER A 25 -6.87 3.97 -12.22
C SER A 25 -6.68 5.20 -13.14
N PRO A 26 -7.36 5.28 -14.30
CA PRO A 26 -7.21 6.39 -15.25
C PRO A 26 -7.47 7.79 -14.66
N VAL A 27 -8.22 7.86 -13.56
CA VAL A 27 -8.60 9.11 -12.88
C VAL A 27 -7.70 9.45 -11.69
N PHE A 28 -6.67 8.63 -11.41
CA PHE A 28 -5.81 8.79 -10.23
C PHE A 28 -4.36 9.07 -10.61
N ALA A 29 -3.89 10.27 -10.27
CA ALA A 29 -2.48 10.63 -10.39
C ALA A 29 -1.68 10.07 -9.22
N VAL A 30 -0.77 9.15 -9.50
CA VAL A 30 0.09 8.52 -8.50
C VAL A 30 1.10 9.54 -7.96
N LEU A 31 1.23 9.61 -6.63
CA LEU A 31 2.25 10.42 -5.96
C LEU A 31 3.55 9.62 -5.82
N ASP A 32 4.69 10.30 -5.90
CA ASP A 32 5.98 9.68 -5.66
C ASP A 32 6.24 9.44 -4.15
N PRO A 33 7.16 8.52 -3.80
CA PRO A 33 7.52 8.22 -2.41
C PRO A 33 7.90 9.44 -1.55
N GLU A 34 8.63 10.41 -2.09
CA GLU A 34 9.14 11.54 -1.30
C GLU A 34 8.03 12.54 -0.99
N THR A 35 7.11 12.76 -1.93
CA THR A 35 5.89 13.54 -1.69
C THR A 35 5.06 12.91 -0.57
N ILE A 36 4.86 11.59 -0.59
CA ILE A 36 4.08 10.88 0.44
C ILE A 36 4.75 10.99 1.81
N LYS A 37 6.07 10.79 1.88
CA LYS A 37 6.85 10.93 3.11
C LYS A 37 6.75 12.35 3.67
N THR A 38 6.76 13.36 2.81
CA THR A 38 6.61 14.77 3.20
C THR A 38 5.21 15.09 3.72
N MET A 39 4.17 14.50 3.12
CA MET A 39 2.78 14.66 3.57
C MET A 39 2.50 13.94 4.89
N ALA A 40 3.23 12.88 5.19
CA ALA A 40 3.04 12.06 6.37
C ALA A 40 3.43 12.81 7.66
N ASN A 41 2.47 12.98 8.56
CA ASN A 41 2.67 13.61 9.85
C ASN A 41 1.76 12.94 10.91
N PRO A 42 1.93 13.24 12.21
CA PRO A 42 1.17 12.57 13.26
C PRO A 42 -0.36 12.75 13.18
N SER A 43 -0.87 13.85 12.62
CA SER A 43 -2.31 14.13 12.59
C SER A 43 -3.04 13.39 11.46
N ASN A 44 -2.35 13.01 10.39
CA ASN A 44 -2.92 12.25 9.27
C ASN A 44 -2.44 10.80 9.21
N THR A 45 -1.58 10.36 10.13
CA THR A 45 -1.16 8.96 10.24
C THR A 45 -2.23 8.15 10.99
N ILE A 46 -2.86 7.20 10.30
CA ILE A 46 -3.89 6.31 10.86
C ILE A 46 -3.22 5.16 11.63
N PHE A 47 -2.10 4.66 11.10
CA PHE A 47 -1.38 3.51 11.65
C PHE A 47 0.11 3.59 11.30
N GLY A 48 0.97 3.14 12.21
CA GLY A 48 2.40 3.06 11.97
C GLY A 48 3.06 2.06 12.90
N TRP A 49 3.43 0.88 12.39
CA TRP A 49 4.16 -0.14 13.14
C TRP A 49 4.78 -1.19 12.21
N GLY A 50 5.95 -1.71 12.59
CA GLY A 50 6.56 -2.90 11.98
C GLY A 50 6.77 -2.81 10.46
N GLY A 51 7.35 -1.71 9.97
CA GLY A 51 7.62 -1.53 8.54
C GLY A 51 6.38 -1.21 7.69
N VAL A 52 5.24 -0.88 8.33
CA VAL A 52 4.00 -0.47 7.67
C VAL A 52 3.54 0.87 8.21
N LYS A 53 3.19 1.80 7.31
CA LYS A 53 2.54 3.06 7.65
C LYS A 53 1.27 3.24 6.80
N ILE A 54 0.23 3.80 7.40
CA ILE A 54 -1.01 4.18 6.72
C ILE A 54 -1.26 5.65 6.99
N VAL A 55 -1.35 6.44 5.92
CA VAL A 55 -1.49 7.89 5.97
C VAL A 55 -2.69 8.31 5.14
N LYS A 56 -3.50 9.21 5.68
CA LYS A 56 -4.59 9.88 4.97
C LYS A 56 -4.07 11.11 4.25
N ILE A 57 -3.92 11.02 2.93
CA ILE A 57 -3.32 12.08 2.10
C ILE A 57 -4.36 13.07 1.54
N SER A 58 -5.63 12.68 1.55
CA SER A 58 -6.77 13.57 1.24
C SER A 58 -8.02 13.09 2.00
N PRO A 59 -9.14 13.84 2.00
CA PRO A 59 -10.38 13.39 2.64
C PRO A 59 -10.85 11.99 2.20
N GLU A 60 -10.59 11.62 0.95
CA GLU A 60 -11.07 10.39 0.32
C GLU A 60 -9.98 9.36 0.07
N VAL A 61 -8.70 9.68 0.28
CA VAL A 61 -7.59 8.80 -0.12
C VAL A 61 -6.65 8.53 1.05
N VAL A 62 -6.37 7.24 1.24
CA VAL A 62 -5.29 6.76 2.11
C VAL A 62 -4.23 6.03 1.30
N VAL A 63 -3.00 6.10 1.78
CA VAL A 63 -1.89 5.33 1.27
C VAL A 63 -1.34 4.44 2.37
N LYS A 64 -1.27 3.14 2.09
CA LYS A 64 -0.54 2.17 2.90
C LYS A 64 0.79 1.91 2.24
N PHE A 65 1.88 2.07 2.98
CA PHE A 65 3.22 1.89 2.43
C PHE A 65 4.25 1.37 3.42
N GLY A 66 5.33 0.81 2.88
CA GLY A 66 6.50 0.34 3.62
C GLY A 66 7.03 -1.01 3.13
N SER A 67 8.11 -1.47 3.74
CA SER A 67 8.82 -2.69 3.34
C SER A 67 8.08 -3.98 3.66
N HIS A 68 7.12 -3.92 4.57
CA HIS A 68 6.31 -5.07 4.97
C HIS A 68 4.90 -5.03 4.35
N VAL A 69 4.64 -4.06 3.47
CA VAL A 69 3.41 -4.03 2.68
C VAL A 69 3.54 -4.99 1.51
N THR A 70 2.54 -5.82 1.27
CA THR A 70 2.56 -6.78 0.15
C THR A 70 1.60 -6.34 -0.95
N LEU A 71 2.04 -6.45 -2.21
CA LEU A 71 1.17 -6.15 -3.36
C LEU A 71 0.01 -7.16 -3.52
N HIS A 72 0.12 -8.33 -2.89
CA HIS A 72 -0.97 -9.29 -2.81
C HIS A 72 -2.18 -8.72 -2.08
N GLU A 73 -1.96 -7.87 -1.07
CA GLU A 73 -3.03 -7.17 -0.36
C GLU A 73 -3.90 -6.35 -1.31
N ALA A 74 -3.29 -5.58 -2.22
CA ALA A 74 -4.04 -4.80 -3.20
C ALA A 74 -4.89 -5.69 -4.14
N LYS A 75 -4.31 -6.80 -4.62
CA LYS A 75 -5.03 -7.75 -5.47
C LYS A 75 -6.21 -8.39 -4.75
N SER A 76 -6.03 -8.76 -3.49
CA SER A 76 -7.10 -9.30 -2.65
C SER A 76 -8.21 -8.29 -2.43
N MET A 77 -7.88 -7.02 -2.22
CA MET A 77 -8.90 -5.97 -2.05
C MET A 77 -9.72 -5.73 -3.32
N VAL A 78 -9.10 -5.81 -4.51
CA VAL A 78 -9.86 -5.77 -5.79
C VAL A 78 -10.84 -6.93 -5.88
N PHE A 79 -10.42 -8.14 -5.49
CA PHE A 79 -11.31 -9.29 -5.46
C PHE A 79 -12.46 -9.10 -4.47
N VAL A 80 -12.19 -8.61 -3.26
CA VAL A 80 -13.24 -8.37 -2.26
C VAL A 80 -14.25 -7.34 -2.75
N ASP A 81 -13.79 -6.18 -3.26
CA ASP A 81 -14.67 -5.12 -3.81
C ASP A 81 -15.59 -5.65 -4.92
N GLN A 82 -15.10 -6.55 -5.77
CA GLN A 82 -15.89 -7.16 -6.84
C GLN A 82 -16.94 -8.18 -6.35
N ASN A 83 -16.78 -8.72 -5.14
CA ASN A 83 -17.61 -9.82 -4.63
C ASN A 83 -18.41 -9.45 -3.37
N THR A 84 -18.30 -8.22 -2.87
CA THR A 84 -19.07 -7.74 -1.72
C THR A 84 -19.82 -6.45 -2.08
N GLU A 85 -21.15 -6.51 -2.12
CA GLU A 85 -21.96 -5.32 -2.44
C GLU A 85 -22.34 -4.49 -1.20
N THR A 86 -22.51 -5.14 -0.04
CA THR A 86 -23.08 -4.52 1.16
C THR A 86 -22.05 -4.00 2.14
N VAL A 87 -20.84 -4.55 2.14
CA VAL A 87 -19.77 -4.16 3.06
C VAL A 87 -18.90 -3.12 2.38
N PRO A 88 -18.79 -1.89 2.92
CA PRO A 88 -17.90 -0.88 2.35
C PRO A 88 -16.45 -1.32 2.55
N VAL A 89 -15.72 -1.47 1.44
CA VAL A 89 -14.30 -1.83 1.44
C VAL A 89 -13.45 -0.78 0.73
N PRO A 90 -12.16 -0.66 1.07
CA PRO A 90 -11.26 0.25 0.35
C PRO A 90 -11.13 -0.13 -1.14
N LYS A 91 -11.45 0.83 -2.02
CA LYS A 91 -11.27 0.69 -3.47
C LYS A 91 -9.84 1.02 -3.84
N ILE A 92 -9.17 0.10 -4.53
CA ILE A 92 -7.79 0.30 -4.95
C ILE A 92 -7.73 1.30 -6.11
N LEU A 93 -7.00 2.38 -5.92
CA LEU A 93 -6.81 3.46 -6.90
C LEU A 93 -5.50 3.29 -7.67
N ALA A 94 -4.44 2.87 -6.99
CA ALA A 94 -3.15 2.57 -7.60
C ALA A 94 -2.29 1.73 -6.66
N TYR A 95 -1.30 1.02 -7.20
CA TYR A 95 -0.22 0.46 -6.40
C TYR A 95 1.08 0.30 -7.20
N TYR A 96 2.19 0.47 -6.52
CA TYR A 96 3.53 0.38 -7.10
C TYR A 96 4.55 -0.15 -6.10
N SER A 97 5.68 -0.62 -6.61
CA SER A 97 6.88 -0.91 -5.82
C SER A 97 7.95 0.16 -6.05
N TYR A 98 8.68 0.53 -5.01
CA TYR A 98 9.78 1.48 -5.06
C TYR A 98 11.06 0.83 -4.55
N GLY A 99 12.09 0.82 -5.39
CA GLY A 99 13.38 0.24 -5.05
C GLY A 99 14.19 -0.18 -6.28
N PRO A 100 15.25 -0.98 -6.09
CA PRO A 100 15.77 -1.41 -4.79
C PRO A 100 16.31 -0.24 -3.96
N ILE A 101 16.10 -0.28 -2.65
CA ILE A 101 16.59 0.69 -1.67
C ILE A 101 17.72 0.03 -0.89
N ASP A 102 18.83 0.75 -0.71
CA ASP A 102 19.91 0.32 0.17
C ASP A 102 19.44 0.43 1.63
N ARG A 103 19.34 -0.71 2.32
CA ARG A 103 18.82 -0.83 3.68
C ARG A 103 19.79 -1.63 4.51
N ASP A 104 19.77 -1.39 5.81
CA ASP A 104 20.56 -2.19 6.74
C ASP A 104 20.09 -3.66 6.68
N VAL A 105 21.03 -4.59 6.75
CA VAL A 105 20.76 -6.04 6.77
C VAL A 105 19.89 -6.42 7.96
N ASP A 106 19.95 -5.63 9.04
CA ASP A 106 19.17 -5.84 10.26
C ASP A 106 17.73 -5.31 10.19
N ASP A 107 17.32 -4.62 9.12
CA ASP A 107 15.97 -4.05 9.01
C ASP A 107 14.86 -5.09 8.76
N TYR A 108 15.21 -6.37 8.51
CA TYR A 108 14.32 -7.52 8.23
C TYR A 108 13.26 -7.29 7.12
N GLY A 109 13.30 -6.15 6.43
CA GLY A 109 12.32 -5.73 5.44
C GLY A 109 12.77 -5.98 4.01
N SER A 110 11.81 -5.95 3.09
CA SER A 110 12.09 -5.97 1.66
C SER A 110 12.98 -4.79 1.24
N TYR A 111 13.87 -5.02 0.27
CA TYR A 111 14.59 -3.96 -0.46
C TYR A 111 13.66 -3.02 -1.23
N TYR A 112 12.37 -3.35 -1.32
CA TYR A 112 11.34 -2.54 -1.95
C TYR A 112 10.33 -2.09 -0.91
N ASP A 113 10.00 -0.80 -0.95
CA ASP A 113 8.76 -0.32 -0.35
C ASP A 113 7.62 -0.51 -1.35
N ASN A 114 6.51 -1.06 -0.88
CA ASN A 114 5.28 -1.07 -1.67
C ASN A 114 4.36 0.04 -1.22
N TYR A 115 3.61 0.61 -2.16
CA TYR A 115 2.64 1.68 -1.93
C TYR A 115 1.30 1.27 -2.52
N ILE A 116 0.24 1.37 -1.71
CA ILE A 116 -1.13 1.04 -2.10
C ILE A 116 -2.00 2.26 -1.79
N PHE A 117 -2.53 2.88 -2.83
CA PHE A 117 -3.48 3.98 -2.74
C PHE A 117 -4.88 3.43 -2.82
N MET A 118 -5.72 3.81 -1.87
CA MET A 118 -7.08 3.31 -1.77
C MET A 118 -8.03 4.35 -1.22
N SER A 119 -9.32 4.17 -1.47
CA SER A 119 -10.35 5.03 -0.89
C SER A 119 -10.35 4.91 0.64
N TYR A 120 -10.55 6.03 1.32
CA TYR A 120 -10.80 6.05 2.76
C TYR A 120 -12.21 5.52 3.02
N VAL A 121 -12.32 4.55 3.94
CA VAL A 121 -13.61 4.08 4.43
C VAL A 121 -13.93 4.83 5.72
N GLU A 122 -15.00 5.61 5.71
CA GLU A 122 -15.46 6.33 6.88
C GLU A 122 -16.06 5.37 7.92
N GLY A 123 -15.74 5.61 9.18
CA GLY A 123 -16.28 4.82 10.28
C GLY A 123 -15.48 4.98 11.56
N GLN A 124 -16.09 4.55 12.66
CA GLN A 124 -15.41 4.40 13.92
C GLN A 124 -14.92 2.97 14.06
N ARG A 125 -13.71 2.80 14.58
CA ARG A 125 -13.19 1.47 14.87
C ARG A 125 -14.02 0.81 15.96
N LEU A 126 -14.36 -0.46 15.76
CA LEU A 126 -15.20 -1.20 16.69
C LEU A 126 -14.63 -1.20 18.11
N ASP A 127 -13.31 -1.32 18.28
CA ASP A 127 -12.65 -1.28 19.60
C ASP A 127 -12.86 0.03 20.38
N LYS A 128 -13.24 1.11 19.69
CA LYS A 128 -13.49 2.42 20.34
C LYS A 128 -14.93 2.60 20.79
N VAL A 129 -15.86 1.91 20.15
CA VAL A 129 -17.31 2.13 20.32
C VAL A 129 -18.01 0.92 20.91
N TRP A 130 -17.35 -0.25 20.96
CA TRP A 130 -17.93 -1.50 21.43
C TRP A 130 -18.59 -1.34 22.81
N ASP A 131 -17.91 -0.70 23.76
CA ASP A 131 -18.43 -0.55 25.12
C ASP A 131 -19.64 0.41 25.20
N THR A 132 -19.85 1.24 24.18
CA THR A 132 -20.97 2.19 24.10
C THR A 132 -22.24 1.57 23.52
N TYR A 133 -22.14 0.40 22.88
CA TYR A 133 -23.27 -0.26 22.24
C TYR A 133 -24.12 -1.05 23.23
N ASP A 134 -25.43 -1.05 22.99
CA ASP A 134 -26.39 -1.86 23.71
C ASP A 134 -26.27 -3.35 23.33
N SER A 135 -26.96 -4.21 24.09
CA SER A 135 -26.93 -5.65 23.85
C SER A 135 -27.49 -6.02 22.47
N VAL A 136 -28.46 -5.26 21.94
CA VAL A 136 -29.10 -5.54 20.65
C VAL A 136 -28.13 -5.31 19.50
N THR A 137 -27.37 -4.22 19.54
CA THR A 137 -26.38 -3.86 18.52
C THR A 137 -25.15 -4.78 18.54
N LYS A 138 -24.90 -5.44 19.68
CA LYS A 138 -23.83 -6.43 19.85
C LYS A 138 -24.23 -7.86 19.46
N SER A 139 -25.53 -8.12 19.27
CA SER A 139 -26.10 -9.46 19.02
C SER A 139 -26.00 -9.88 17.57
#